data_AF-A0A941DIU9-F1
#
_entry.id   AF-A0A941DIU9-F1
#
_cell.length_a   1.000
_cell.length_b   1.000
_cell.length_c   1.000
_cell.angle_alpha   90.00
_cell.angle_beta   90.00
_cell.angle_gamma   90.00
#
_symmetry.space_group_name_H-M   'P 1'
#
loop_
_entity.id
_entity.type
_entity.pdbx_description
1 polymer ?
#
loop_
_entity_poly.entity_id
_entity_poly.type
_entity_poly.pdbx_seq_one_letter_code
_entity_poly.pdbx_strand_id
1 'polypeptide(L)'
;MSHQGCLKITELTGSTPTQKVFSCKIIGVGSVPIVISDGSSNSLYANNVTIPLAKQPQVTMTTSLGSVVLELNPAKAPITVDNFLNYVESGFYVNKIFHRVIQDFMIQGGGFNADLTQPATQAPIKLEAGNSLSNLRGTIAMARTEVLDSATAQFFINVVDNQALDTNAGGYAVFGKVVSGIETVDKIKVVPTSTRGGLQNVPVTSVLINSMIQTQ
;
A
#
# COMPACT_ATOMS: atom_id res chain seq x y z
N MET A 1 34.26 -7.81 2.73
CA MET A 1 33.57 -7.23 1.56
C MET A 1 32.25 -6.63 2.04
N SER A 2 32.16 -5.29 2.11
CA SER A 2 30.92 -4.56 2.39
C SER A 2 30.05 -4.56 1.14
N HIS A 3 28.89 -5.20 1.19
CA HIS A 3 28.05 -5.40 0.01
C HIS A 3 26.87 -4.43 0.04
N GLN A 4 27.05 -3.22 -0.48
CA GLN A 4 26.03 -2.16 -0.49
C GLN A 4 24.87 -2.37 -1.49
N GLY A 5 24.52 -3.61 -1.84
CA GLY A 5 23.37 -3.85 -2.72
C GLY A 5 23.18 -5.26 -3.25
N CYS A 6 24.18 -6.15 -3.11
CA CYS A 6 24.07 -7.53 -3.58
C CYS A 6 24.80 -8.54 -2.68
N LEU A 7 24.13 -9.60 -2.24
CA LEU A 7 24.73 -10.69 -1.45
C LEU A 7 25.02 -11.93 -2.32
N LYS A 8 25.89 -12.81 -1.82
CA LYS A 8 26.16 -14.13 -2.40
C LYS A 8 26.59 -14.08 -3.87
N ILE A 9 27.55 -13.22 -4.17
CA ILE A 9 28.13 -13.14 -5.52
C ILE A 9 28.74 -14.50 -5.88
N THR A 10 28.31 -15.07 -7.01
CA THR A 10 28.70 -16.41 -7.47
C THR A 10 29.01 -16.36 -8.96
N GLU A 11 30.17 -16.86 -9.37
CA GLU A 11 30.54 -17.00 -10.79
C GLU A 11 29.69 -18.11 -11.43
N LEU A 12 29.09 -17.83 -12.59
CA LEU A 12 28.24 -18.76 -13.31
C LEU A 12 29.04 -19.67 -14.26
N THR A 13 28.53 -20.88 -14.52
CA THR A 13 29.12 -21.94 -15.34
C THR A 13 29.32 -21.61 -16.84
N GLY A 14 29.04 -20.37 -17.27
CA GLY A 14 29.29 -19.87 -18.63
C GLY A 14 30.49 -18.91 -18.74
N SER A 15 31.27 -18.73 -17.67
CA SER A 15 32.44 -17.86 -17.67
C SER A 15 33.60 -18.48 -18.46
N THR A 16 34.32 -17.66 -19.23
CA THR A 16 35.52 -18.02 -20.00
C THR A 16 36.76 -17.32 -19.45
N PRO A 17 37.98 -17.58 -19.96
CA PRO A 17 39.18 -16.83 -19.57
C PRO A 17 39.11 -15.33 -19.91
N THR A 18 38.32 -14.93 -20.90
CA THR A 18 38.20 -13.54 -21.36
C THR A 18 36.87 -12.87 -20.99
N GLN A 19 35.90 -13.62 -20.45
CA GLN A 19 34.60 -13.11 -20.04
C GLN A 19 34.17 -13.79 -18.74
N LYS A 20 33.92 -13.02 -17.69
CA LYS A 20 33.39 -13.52 -16.42
C LYS A 20 31.93 -13.11 -16.25
N VAL A 21 31.08 -14.04 -15.82
CA VAL A 21 29.66 -13.81 -15.57
C VAL A 21 29.35 -14.15 -14.11
N PHE A 22 28.76 -13.20 -13.39
CA PHE A 22 28.41 -13.36 -11.98
C PHE A 22 26.90 -13.23 -11.77
N SER A 23 26.40 -13.94 -10.77
CA SER A 23 25.04 -13.77 -10.22
C SER A 23 25.13 -13.36 -8.77
N CYS A 24 24.13 -12.66 -8.26
CA CYS A 24 24.04 -12.31 -6.85
C CYS A 24 22.57 -12.04 -6.46
N LYS A 25 22.27 -12.12 -5.17
CA LYS A 25 20.95 -11.77 -4.61
C LYS A 25 20.91 -10.27 -4.31
N ILE A 26 20.10 -9.52 -5.06
CA ILE A 26 19.88 -8.11 -4.79
C ILE A 26 19.29 -7.91 -3.39
N ILE A 27 19.83 -6.97 -2.62
CA ILE A 27 19.34 -6.57 -1.29
C ILE A 27 19.18 -5.06 -1.13
N GLY A 28 19.38 -4.29 -2.19
CA GLY A 28 19.21 -2.83 -2.22
C GLY A 28 18.79 -2.35 -3.61
N VAL A 29 18.11 -1.21 -3.65
CA VAL A 29 17.66 -0.53 -4.88
C VAL A 29 18.46 0.76 -5.08
N GLY A 30 18.44 1.31 -6.30
CA GLY A 30 19.18 2.53 -6.64
C GLY A 30 20.53 2.24 -7.29
N SER A 31 21.48 3.17 -7.15
CA SER A 31 22.82 3.06 -7.75
C SER A 31 23.68 2.11 -6.92
N VAL A 32 23.89 0.90 -7.43
CA VAL A 32 24.77 -0.10 -6.80
C VAL A 32 26.16 -0.02 -7.47
N PRO A 33 27.21 0.39 -6.75
CA PRO A 33 28.56 0.41 -7.30
C PRO A 33 29.08 -1.02 -7.46
N ILE A 34 29.58 -1.33 -8.66
CA ILE A 34 30.29 -2.56 -8.98
C ILE A 34 31.75 -2.19 -9.20
N VAL A 35 32.63 -2.77 -8.37
CA VAL A 35 34.08 -2.61 -8.45
C VAL A 35 34.71 -3.98 -8.63
N ILE A 36 35.56 -4.12 -9.64
CA ILE A 36 36.43 -5.28 -9.85
C ILE A 36 37.84 -4.84 -9.46
N SER A 37 38.49 -5.59 -8.58
CA SER A 37 39.86 -5.32 -8.13
C SER A 37 40.77 -6.52 -8.35
N ASP A 38 42.08 -6.25 -8.47
CA ASP A 38 43.11 -7.30 -8.42
C ASP A 38 43.35 -7.84 -7.00
N GLY A 39 44.23 -8.83 -6.86
CA GLY A 39 44.63 -9.40 -5.56
C GLY A 39 45.36 -8.42 -4.64
N SER A 40 45.78 -7.26 -5.15
CA SER A 40 46.40 -6.15 -4.43
C SER A 40 45.41 -5.03 -4.12
N SER A 41 44.11 -5.24 -4.36
CA SER A 41 43.02 -4.27 -4.16
C SER A 41 43.02 -3.06 -5.10
N ASN A 42 43.80 -3.05 -6.18
CA ASN A 42 43.70 -2.00 -7.19
C ASN A 42 42.43 -2.18 -8.01
N SER A 43 41.66 -1.10 -8.20
CA SER A 43 40.45 -1.13 -9.04
C SER A 43 40.83 -1.28 -10.52
N LEU A 44 40.40 -2.38 -11.12
CA LEU A 44 40.55 -2.68 -12.55
C LEU A 44 39.35 -2.17 -13.36
N TYR A 45 38.18 -2.12 -12.73
CA TYR A 45 36.94 -1.64 -13.33
C TYR A 45 36.01 -1.12 -12.25
N ALA A 46 35.31 -0.02 -12.54
CA ALA A 46 34.28 0.53 -11.69
C ALA A 46 33.13 1.02 -12.57
N ASN A 47 31.91 0.60 -12.25
CA ASN A 47 30.70 1.12 -12.86
C ASN A 47 29.54 1.07 -11.86
N ASN A 48 28.48 1.81 -12.13
CA ASN A 48 27.24 1.76 -11.36
C ASN A 48 26.18 0.99 -12.13
N VAL A 49 25.55 0.02 -11.47
CA VAL A 49 24.32 -0.60 -11.97
C VAL A 49 23.14 0.05 -11.25
N THR A 50 22.26 0.65 -12.03
CA THR A 50 20.99 1.16 -11.50
C THR A 50 20.02 -0.01 -11.39
N ILE A 51 19.74 -0.42 -10.16
CA ILE A 51 18.63 -1.33 -9.89
C ILE A 51 17.38 -0.47 -9.78
N PRO A 52 16.41 -0.60 -10.71
CA PRO A 52 15.20 0.18 -10.62
C PRO A 52 14.55 -0.09 -9.26
N LEU A 53 14.05 0.95 -8.60
CA LEU A 53 13.00 0.72 -7.59
C LEU A 53 11.93 -0.09 -8.34
N ALA A 54 11.60 -1.29 -7.86
CA ALA A 54 10.32 -1.87 -8.23
C ALA A 54 9.28 -0.77 -8.02
N LYS A 55 8.53 -0.41 -9.07
CA LYS A 55 7.51 0.62 -8.91
C LYS A 55 6.63 0.19 -7.74
N GLN A 56 6.35 1.12 -6.84
CA GLN A 56 5.43 0.86 -5.74
C GLN A 56 4.11 0.35 -6.36
N PRO A 57 3.53 -0.75 -5.83
CA PRO A 57 2.30 -1.30 -6.39
C PRO A 57 1.24 -0.22 -6.49
N GLN A 58 0.55 -0.15 -7.64
CA GLN A 58 -0.52 0.81 -7.81
C GLN A 58 -1.86 0.12 -8.02
N VAL A 59 -2.88 0.56 -7.28
CA VAL A 59 -4.25 0.06 -7.41
C VAL A 59 -5.13 1.19 -7.93
N THR A 60 -5.76 0.96 -9.08
CA THR A 60 -6.81 1.84 -9.59
C THR A 60 -8.16 1.39 -9.01
N MET A 61 -8.75 2.24 -8.18
CA MET A 61 -10.10 2.09 -7.64
C MET A 61 -11.07 2.92 -8.47
N THR A 62 -12.02 2.26 -9.14
CA THR A 62 -13.11 2.93 -9.86
C THR A 62 -14.35 2.93 -8.99
N THR A 63 -14.88 4.11 -8.71
CA THR A 63 -16.10 4.29 -7.89
C THR A 63 -17.24 4.85 -8.75
N SER A 64 -18.45 4.83 -8.20
CA SER A 64 -19.61 5.52 -8.78
C SER A 64 -19.45 7.03 -8.99
N LEU A 65 -18.46 7.68 -8.34
CA LEU A 65 -18.22 9.13 -8.43
C LEU A 65 -16.92 9.51 -9.15
N GLY A 66 -16.18 8.52 -9.68
CA GLY A 66 -14.91 8.71 -10.37
C GLY A 66 -13.85 7.68 -9.96
N SER A 67 -12.66 7.79 -10.54
CA SER A 67 -11.53 6.89 -10.25
C SER A 67 -10.51 7.54 -9.31
N VAL A 68 -9.79 6.70 -8.58
CA VAL A 68 -8.69 7.05 -7.67
C VAL A 68 -7.55 6.07 -7.92
N VAL A 69 -6.31 6.56 -8.04
CA VAL A 69 -5.11 5.71 -8.11
C VAL A 69 -4.39 5.78 -6.77
N LEU A 70 -4.19 4.62 -6.17
CA LEU A 70 -3.48 4.42 -4.91
C LEU A 70 -2.08 3.89 -5.21
N GLU A 71 -1.05 4.50 -4.64
CA GLU A 71 0.33 3.97 -4.62
C GLU A 71 0.61 3.40 -3.22
N LEU A 72 0.95 2.11 -3.16
CA LEU A 72 1.13 1.34 -1.93
C LEU A 72 2.61 1.24 -1.55
N ASN A 73 2.90 1.12 -0.25
CA ASN A 73 4.27 1.14 0.28
C ASN A 73 4.67 -0.17 0.99
N PRO A 74 5.02 -1.24 0.23
CA PRO A 74 5.39 -2.53 0.81
C PRO A 74 6.70 -2.49 1.60
N ALA A 75 7.55 -1.47 1.40
CA ALA A 75 8.76 -1.29 2.19
C ALA A 75 8.48 -0.83 3.63
N LYS A 76 7.34 -0.16 3.86
CA LYS A 76 6.94 0.37 5.18
C LYS A 76 5.79 -0.41 5.82
N ALA A 77 4.94 -1.05 5.03
CA ALA A 77 3.79 -1.82 5.51
C ALA A 77 3.62 -3.13 4.72
N PRO A 78 4.62 -4.03 4.71
CA PRO A 78 4.60 -5.24 3.88
C PRO A 78 3.37 -6.13 4.13
N ILE A 79 3.04 -6.40 5.40
CA ILE A 79 1.91 -7.28 5.75
C ILE A 79 0.59 -6.65 5.29
N THR A 80 0.47 -5.35 5.49
CA THR A 80 -0.73 -4.59 5.15
C THR A 80 -0.95 -4.51 3.64
N VAL A 81 0.12 -4.23 2.89
CA VAL A 81 0.08 -4.15 1.43
C VAL A 81 -0.26 -5.52 0.84
N ASP A 82 0.40 -6.58 1.29
CA ASP A 82 0.12 -7.95 0.81
C ASP A 82 -1.34 -8.34 1.10
N ASN A 83 -1.85 -8.06 2.30
CA ASN A 83 -3.25 -8.29 2.64
C ASN A 83 -4.22 -7.50 1.75
N PHE A 84 -3.96 -6.21 1.54
CA PHE A 84 -4.82 -5.37 0.70
C PHE A 84 -4.83 -5.86 -0.75
N LEU A 85 -3.66 -6.18 -1.31
CA LEU A 85 -3.54 -6.71 -2.67
C LEU A 85 -4.25 -8.06 -2.83
N ASN A 86 -4.20 -8.95 -1.83
CA ASN A 86 -4.96 -10.21 -1.86
C ASN A 86 -6.48 -9.97 -1.97
N TYR A 87 -7.03 -8.95 -1.30
CA TYR A 87 -8.45 -8.58 -1.46
C TYR A 87 -8.76 -7.94 -2.81
N VAL A 88 -7.82 -7.17 -3.37
CA VAL A 88 -7.93 -6.61 -4.73
C VAL A 88 -7.95 -7.73 -5.77
N GLU A 89 -6.97 -8.64 -5.73
CA GLU A 89 -6.81 -9.74 -6.69
C GLU A 89 -7.98 -10.73 -6.64
N SER A 90 -8.54 -11.00 -5.45
CA SER A 90 -9.73 -11.85 -5.31
C SER A 90 -11.04 -11.18 -5.77
N GLY A 91 -11.01 -9.89 -6.11
CA GLY A 91 -12.21 -9.12 -6.49
C GLY A 91 -13.14 -8.81 -5.31
N PHE A 92 -12.68 -8.98 -4.06
CA PHE A 92 -13.51 -8.80 -2.86
C PHE A 92 -14.17 -7.41 -2.77
N TYR A 93 -13.45 -6.38 -3.23
CA TYR A 93 -13.92 -4.99 -3.18
C TYR A 93 -14.97 -4.63 -4.24
N VAL A 94 -15.22 -5.50 -5.23
CA VAL A 94 -16.26 -5.28 -6.24
C VAL A 94 -17.62 -5.17 -5.54
N ASN A 95 -18.36 -4.11 -5.88
CA ASN A 95 -19.67 -3.74 -5.32
C ASN A 95 -19.69 -3.46 -3.81
N LYS A 96 -18.52 -3.31 -3.18
CA LYS A 96 -18.45 -2.77 -1.80
C LYS A 96 -18.74 -1.27 -1.81
N ILE A 97 -19.10 -0.73 -0.66
CA ILE A 97 -19.41 0.70 -0.50
C ILE A 97 -18.42 1.40 0.42
N PHE A 98 -18.33 2.71 0.26
CA PHE A 98 -17.97 3.60 1.37
C PHE A 98 -19.17 3.69 2.31
N HIS A 99 -19.07 3.03 3.45
CA HIS A 99 -20.18 2.88 4.41
C HIS A 99 -20.11 3.89 5.54
N ARG A 100 -19.02 4.67 5.64
CA ARG A 100 -18.88 5.74 6.63
C ARG A 100 -18.07 6.90 6.05
N VAL A 101 -18.69 8.08 6.00
CA VAL A 101 -18.10 9.29 5.40
C VAL A 101 -18.21 10.45 6.38
N ILE A 102 -17.09 11.03 6.79
CA ILE A 102 -17.04 12.18 7.69
C ILE A 102 -16.18 13.26 7.03
N GLN A 103 -16.82 14.35 6.62
CA GLN A 103 -16.26 15.40 5.75
C GLN A 103 -14.90 15.93 6.20
N ASP A 104 -14.74 16.16 7.50
CA ASP A 104 -13.54 16.78 8.09
C ASP A 104 -12.66 15.74 8.79
N PHE A 105 -12.73 14.48 8.35
CA PHE A 105 -11.98 13.38 8.95
C PHE A 105 -11.53 12.36 7.90
N MET A 106 -12.38 11.43 7.47
CA MET A 106 -12.03 10.37 6.53
C MET A 106 -13.25 9.78 5.81
N ILE A 107 -12.97 9.00 4.75
CA ILE A 107 -13.94 8.13 4.09
C ILE A 107 -13.52 6.67 4.27
N GLN A 108 -14.38 5.84 4.85
CA GLN A 108 -14.11 4.43 5.17
C GLN A 108 -14.99 3.50 4.33
N GLY A 109 -14.36 2.45 3.79
CA GLY A 109 -14.98 1.55 2.83
C GLY A 109 -14.45 0.12 2.88
N GLY A 110 -14.89 -0.70 1.91
CA GLY A 110 -14.35 -2.03 1.68
C GLY A 110 -14.87 -3.15 2.59
N GLY A 111 -15.81 -2.86 3.50
CA GLY A 111 -16.35 -3.85 4.45
C GLY A 111 -17.79 -4.30 4.21
N PHE A 112 -18.58 -3.50 3.50
CA PHE A 112 -20.03 -3.69 3.40
C PHE A 112 -20.50 -3.68 1.95
N ASN A 113 -21.53 -4.47 1.66
CA ASN A 113 -22.33 -4.35 0.43
C ASN A 113 -23.36 -3.21 0.57
N ALA A 114 -24.06 -2.87 -0.52
CA ALA A 114 -25.03 -1.78 -0.55
C ALA A 114 -26.24 -1.97 0.39
N ASP A 115 -26.55 -3.21 0.74
CA ASP A 115 -27.58 -3.61 1.71
C ASP A 115 -27.09 -3.60 3.17
N LEU A 116 -25.86 -3.13 3.41
CA LEU A 116 -25.19 -3.09 4.71
C LEU A 116 -24.92 -4.49 5.31
N THR A 117 -24.87 -5.53 4.48
CA THR A 117 -24.32 -6.83 4.89
C THR A 117 -22.79 -6.81 4.89
N GLN A 118 -22.19 -7.54 5.84
CA GLN A 118 -20.74 -7.75 5.93
C GLN A 118 -20.39 -9.17 5.43
N PRO A 119 -19.71 -9.30 4.29
CA PRO A 119 -19.16 -10.58 3.86
C PRO A 119 -18.05 -11.07 4.78
N ALA A 120 -17.83 -12.38 4.81
CA ALA A 120 -16.72 -12.97 5.55
C ALA A 120 -15.37 -12.47 5.02
N THR A 121 -14.44 -12.21 5.92
CA THR A 121 -13.08 -11.76 5.61
C THR A 121 -12.06 -12.87 5.90
N GLN A 122 -10.85 -12.69 5.40
CA GLN A 122 -9.68 -13.48 5.82
C GLN A 122 -9.32 -13.17 7.29
N ALA A 123 -8.36 -13.93 7.82
CA ALA A 123 -7.84 -13.73 9.17
C ALA A 123 -7.28 -12.30 9.34
N PRO A 124 -7.38 -11.72 10.55
CA PRO A 124 -6.85 -10.39 10.81
C PRO A 124 -5.31 -10.37 10.74
N ILE A 125 -4.78 -9.20 10.39
CA ILE A 125 -3.34 -8.97 10.27
C ILE A 125 -2.75 -8.25 11.48
N LYS A 126 -1.44 -8.41 11.67
CA LYS A 126 -0.66 -7.67 12.65
C LYS A 126 -0.65 -6.17 12.33
N LEU A 127 -0.78 -5.34 13.35
CA LEU A 127 -0.70 -3.89 13.21
C LEU A 127 0.72 -3.42 12.82
N GLU A 128 0.82 -2.70 11.71
CA GLU A 128 2.04 -2.04 11.23
C GLU A 128 2.01 -0.52 11.43
N ALA A 129 1.48 -0.06 12.58
CA ALA A 129 1.55 1.35 12.97
C ALA A 129 2.98 1.75 13.40
N GLY A 130 3.29 3.06 13.41
CA GLY A 130 4.61 3.56 13.78
C GLY A 130 5.70 3.34 12.73
N ASN A 131 5.34 2.94 11.51
CA ASN A 131 6.24 2.70 10.37
C ASN A 131 6.80 3.98 9.70
N SER A 132 6.81 5.10 10.42
CA SER A 132 7.15 6.45 9.95
C SER A 132 6.19 7.05 8.90
N LEU A 133 5.09 6.36 8.58
CA LEU A 133 3.99 6.93 7.80
C LEU A 133 2.96 7.54 8.76
N SER A 134 2.41 8.68 8.37
CA SER A 134 1.46 9.47 9.18
C SER A 134 0.12 9.59 8.45
N ASN A 135 -0.97 9.64 9.20
CA ASN A 135 -2.35 9.75 8.72
C ASN A 135 -2.66 11.15 8.19
N LEU A 136 -1.92 11.57 7.16
CA LEU A 136 -2.07 12.86 6.49
C LEU A 136 -3.13 12.80 5.39
N ARG A 137 -3.63 13.95 4.94
CA ARG A 137 -4.57 14.03 3.82
C ARG A 137 -4.05 13.26 2.60
N GLY A 138 -4.95 12.46 2.00
CA GLY A 138 -4.66 11.64 0.83
C GLY A 138 -3.97 10.31 1.13
N THR A 139 -3.63 10.01 2.39
CA THR A 139 -3.11 8.69 2.76
C THR A 139 -4.24 7.66 2.90
N ILE A 140 -3.93 6.39 2.64
CA ILE A 140 -4.82 5.25 2.89
C ILE A 140 -4.28 4.43 4.06
N ALA A 141 -5.17 4.06 4.98
CA ALA A 141 -4.85 3.30 6.19
C ALA A 141 -5.88 2.22 6.47
N MET A 142 -5.49 1.19 7.22
CA MET A 142 -6.39 0.10 7.59
C MET A 142 -7.30 0.49 8.75
N ALA A 143 -8.59 0.23 8.60
CA ALA A 143 -9.53 0.28 9.72
C ALA A 143 -9.40 -1.01 10.55
N ARG A 144 -9.65 -0.89 11.85
CA ARG A 144 -9.60 -1.99 12.82
C ARG A 144 -10.61 -1.77 13.94
N THR A 145 -10.80 -2.80 14.76
CA THR A 145 -11.53 -2.69 16.03
C THR A 145 -10.59 -2.16 17.12
N GLU A 146 -11.05 -2.15 18.37
CA GLU A 146 -10.22 -1.79 19.53
C GLU A 146 -9.02 -2.73 19.71
N VAL A 147 -9.13 -3.98 19.26
CA VAL A 147 -8.01 -4.93 19.24
C VAL A 147 -6.98 -4.49 18.19
N LEU A 148 -5.70 -4.41 18.59
CA LEU A 148 -4.62 -3.90 17.73
C LEU A 148 -4.49 -4.71 16.43
N ASP A 149 -4.37 -6.03 16.55
CA ASP A 149 -4.20 -6.96 15.42
C ASP A 149 -5.57 -7.47 14.92
N SER A 150 -6.45 -6.55 14.53
CA SER A 150 -7.82 -6.88 14.07
C SER A 150 -8.20 -6.34 12.69
N ALA A 151 -7.28 -5.65 12.01
CA ALA A 151 -7.52 -5.19 10.65
C ALA A 151 -7.71 -6.38 9.70
N THR A 152 -8.73 -6.30 8.83
CA THR A 152 -8.99 -7.31 7.79
C THR A 152 -9.05 -6.65 6.41
N ALA A 153 -10.25 -6.32 5.90
CA ALA A 153 -10.45 -5.77 4.55
C ALA A 153 -10.79 -4.28 4.54
N GLN A 154 -11.26 -3.72 5.66
CA GLN A 154 -11.71 -2.33 5.70
C GLN A 154 -10.54 -1.35 5.70
N PHE A 155 -10.66 -0.31 4.88
CA PHE A 155 -9.69 0.77 4.79
C PHE A 155 -10.39 2.12 4.90
N PHE A 156 -9.62 3.16 5.18
CA PHE A 156 -10.07 4.54 5.05
C PHE A 156 -9.05 5.42 4.32
N ILE A 157 -9.54 6.46 3.66
CA ILE A 157 -8.72 7.51 3.07
C ILE A 157 -8.89 8.78 3.90
N ASN A 158 -7.78 9.33 4.39
CA ASN A 158 -7.75 10.56 5.15
C ASN A 158 -8.07 11.75 4.22
N VAL A 159 -9.05 12.58 4.59
CA VAL A 159 -9.42 13.78 3.79
C VAL A 159 -8.93 15.09 4.41
N VAL A 160 -8.39 15.01 5.61
CA VAL A 160 -7.63 16.05 6.30
C VAL A 160 -6.42 15.39 6.98
N ASP A 161 -5.57 16.18 7.64
CA ASP A 161 -4.46 15.64 8.43
C ASP A 161 -4.97 15.15 9.79
N ASN A 162 -4.99 13.83 9.96
CA ASN A 162 -5.48 13.14 11.15
C ASN A 162 -4.32 12.55 11.97
N GLN A 163 -3.28 13.34 12.24
CA GLN A 163 -2.07 12.87 12.93
C GLN A 163 -2.34 12.22 14.30
N ALA A 164 -3.45 12.56 14.96
CA ALA A 164 -3.87 11.88 16.18
C ALA A 164 -4.06 10.36 15.99
N LEU A 165 -4.44 9.91 14.79
CA LEU A 165 -4.56 8.48 14.46
C LEU A 165 -3.22 7.75 14.37
N ASP A 166 -2.09 8.45 14.39
CA ASP A 166 -0.78 7.80 14.38
C ASP A 166 -0.48 7.10 15.71
N THR A 167 -1.07 7.58 16.81
CA THR A 167 -0.82 7.08 18.17
C THR A 167 -2.10 6.68 18.92
N ASN A 168 -3.27 7.20 18.53
CA ASN A 168 -4.53 6.93 19.21
C ASN A 168 -4.84 5.44 19.28
N ALA A 169 -5.07 4.93 20.49
CA ALA A 169 -5.36 3.53 20.79
C ALA A 169 -4.35 2.54 20.18
N GLY A 170 -3.08 2.93 19.99
CA GLY A 170 -2.05 2.11 19.34
C GLY A 170 -1.83 2.42 17.85
N GLY A 171 -2.62 3.34 17.28
CA GLY A 171 -2.46 3.86 15.93
C GLY A 171 -3.22 3.09 14.85
N TYR A 172 -3.17 3.63 13.63
CA TYR A 172 -3.75 3.05 12.42
C TYR A 172 -2.69 2.98 11.32
N ALA A 173 -2.47 1.79 10.77
CA ALA A 173 -1.40 1.54 9.81
C ALA A 173 -1.69 2.20 8.47
N VAL A 174 -0.98 3.29 8.17
CA VAL A 174 -0.89 3.86 6.83
C VAL A 174 -0.04 2.93 5.96
N PHE A 175 -0.53 2.61 4.77
CA PHE A 175 0.12 1.66 3.85
C PHE A 175 0.23 2.19 2.41
N GLY A 176 -0.20 3.42 2.16
CA GLY A 176 -0.10 4.03 0.84
C GLY A 176 -0.68 5.44 0.79
N LYS A 177 -0.83 5.97 -0.42
CA LYS A 177 -1.42 7.29 -0.68
C LYS A 177 -2.12 7.36 -2.02
N VAL A 178 -3.03 8.30 -2.16
CA VAL A 178 -3.63 8.72 -3.43
C VAL A 178 -2.57 9.46 -4.25
N VAL A 179 -2.34 9.01 -5.48
CA VAL A 179 -1.45 9.65 -6.46
C VAL A 179 -2.19 10.24 -7.66
N SER A 180 -3.47 9.91 -7.83
CA SER A 180 -4.37 10.53 -8.81
C SER A 180 -5.82 10.38 -8.36
N GLY A 181 -6.70 11.32 -8.72
CA GLY A 181 -8.13 11.26 -8.39
C GLY A 181 -8.49 11.75 -6.98
N ILE A 182 -7.69 12.63 -6.38
CA ILE A 182 -8.01 13.19 -5.05
C ILE A 182 -9.32 14.00 -5.07
N GLU A 183 -9.67 14.59 -6.21
CA GLU A 183 -10.93 15.26 -6.45
C GLU A 183 -12.14 14.30 -6.37
N THR A 184 -11.96 13.02 -6.73
CA THR A 184 -12.98 11.99 -6.50
C THR A 184 -13.19 11.75 -5.01
N VAL A 185 -12.10 11.68 -4.23
CA VAL A 185 -12.15 11.56 -2.76
C VAL A 185 -12.86 12.78 -2.14
N ASP A 186 -12.56 13.98 -2.63
CA ASP A 186 -13.22 15.22 -2.19
C ASP A 186 -14.71 15.28 -2.57
N LYS A 187 -15.13 14.69 -3.69
CA LYS A 187 -16.55 14.53 -4.03
C LYS A 187 -17.25 13.57 -3.08
N ILE A 188 -16.60 12.45 -2.74
CA ILE A 188 -17.17 11.44 -1.83
C ILE A 188 -17.36 12.03 -0.43
N LYS A 189 -16.40 12.81 0.08
CA LYS A 189 -16.44 13.26 1.49
C LYS A 189 -17.60 14.21 1.82
N VAL A 190 -18.18 14.87 0.82
CA VAL A 190 -19.27 15.86 0.98
C VAL A 190 -20.66 15.31 0.65
N VAL A 191 -20.78 14.00 0.36
CA VAL A 191 -22.10 13.41 0.09
C VAL A 191 -22.98 13.46 1.34
N PRO A 192 -24.31 13.65 1.20
CA PRO A 192 -25.24 13.58 2.33
C PRO A 192 -25.15 12.22 3.03
N THR A 193 -25.12 12.22 4.37
CA THR A 193 -25.08 11.00 5.19
C THR A 193 -26.27 10.90 6.14
N SER A 194 -26.54 9.69 6.61
CA SER A 194 -27.61 9.36 7.55
C SER A 194 -27.20 8.20 8.45
N THR A 195 -28.02 7.91 9.46
CA THR A 195 -27.89 6.69 10.28
C THR A 195 -28.74 5.58 9.67
N ARG A 196 -28.14 4.43 9.36
CA ARG A 196 -28.81 3.26 8.76
C ARG A 196 -28.31 1.98 9.40
N GLY A 197 -29.23 1.12 9.85
CA GLY A 197 -28.86 -0.18 10.45
C GLY A 197 -27.95 -0.06 11.67
N GLY A 198 -28.08 1.00 12.46
CA GLY A 198 -27.20 1.29 13.61
C GLY A 198 -25.84 1.91 13.25
N LEU A 199 -25.48 1.99 11.97
CA LEU A 199 -24.27 2.65 11.50
C LEU A 199 -24.56 4.15 11.28
N GLN A 200 -23.68 5.00 11.80
CA GLN A 200 -23.74 6.44 11.60
C GLN A 200 -22.90 6.88 10.40
N ASN A 201 -23.24 8.03 9.82
CA ASN A 201 -22.50 8.66 8.72
C ASN A 201 -22.45 7.81 7.44
N VAL A 202 -23.49 7.01 7.20
CA VAL A 202 -23.64 6.21 5.98
C VAL A 202 -24.14 7.12 4.85
N PRO A 203 -23.51 7.15 3.67
CA PRO A 203 -24.03 7.89 2.53
C PRO A 203 -25.50 7.55 2.24
N VAL A 204 -26.33 8.59 2.04
CA VAL A 204 -27.75 8.42 1.69
C VAL A 204 -27.88 7.67 0.36
N THR A 205 -27.11 8.10 -0.63
CA THR A 205 -26.88 7.34 -1.86
C THR A 205 -25.57 6.58 -1.74
N SER A 206 -25.61 5.26 -1.87
CA SER A 206 -24.43 4.40 -1.74
C SER A 206 -23.35 4.79 -2.76
N VAL A 207 -22.15 5.08 -2.26
CA VAL A 207 -20.96 5.26 -3.10
C VAL A 207 -20.30 3.90 -3.30
N LEU A 208 -20.55 3.30 -4.47
CA LEU A 208 -20.03 1.98 -4.85
C LEU A 208 -18.57 2.05 -5.27
N ILE A 209 -17.82 1.01 -4.92
CA ILE A 209 -16.54 0.61 -5.50
C ILE A 209 -16.88 -0.38 -6.62
N ASN A 210 -16.86 0.09 -7.86
CA ASN A 210 -17.19 -0.73 -9.03
C ASN A 210 -16.08 -1.75 -9.30
N SER A 211 -14.82 -1.34 -9.11
CA SER A 211 -13.66 -2.24 -9.26
C SER A 211 -12.45 -1.69 -8.50
N MET A 212 -11.55 -2.60 -8.12
CA MET A 212 -10.17 -2.29 -7.77
C MET A 212 -9.27 -3.23 -8.57
N ILE A 213 -8.27 -2.67 -9.26
CA ILE A 213 -7.36 -3.43 -10.12
C ILE A 213 -5.94 -2.98 -9.81
N GLN A 214 -5.04 -3.94 -9.57
CA GLN A 214 -3.61 -3.64 -9.54
C GLN A 214 -3.12 -3.35 -10.97
N THR A 215 -2.48 -2.20 -11.15
CA THR A 215 -2.09 -1.63 -12.44
C THR A 215 -0.59 -1.46 -12.61
N GLN A 216 0.18 -1.51 -11.52
CA GLN A 216 1.65 -1.52 -11.49
C GLN A 216 2.15 -2.38 -10.33
#